data_AF-A0A9D5MG96-F1
#
_entry.id   AF-A0A9D5MG96-F1
#
_cell.length_a   1.000
_cell.length_b   1.000
_cell.length_c   1.000
_cell.angle_alpha   90.00
_cell.angle_beta   90.00
_cell.angle_gamma   90.00
#
_symmetry.space_group_name_H-M   'P 1'
#
loop_
_entity.id
_entity.type
_entity.pdbx_description
1 polymer ?
#
loop_
_entity_poly.entity_id
_entity_poly.type
_entity_poly.pdbx_seq_one_letter_code
_entity_poly.pdbx_strand_id
1 'polypeptide(L)' 'PDAVLTGVETRSSSPVRILRGRDCQSALRGLYPCGEGAGYAGGILSAAVDGMRCADALMTGEDVR' A
#
# COMPACT_ATOMS: atom_id res chain seq x y z
N PRO A 1 -8.38 39.80 -0.86
CA PRO A 1 -8.17 38.85 0.25
C PRO A 1 -9.48 38.09 0.48
N ASP A 2 -9.69 36.99 -0.26
CA ASP A 2 -10.86 36.13 -0.11
C ASP A 2 -10.41 34.68 -0.30
N ALA A 3 -9.95 34.04 0.78
CA ALA A 3 -9.70 32.61 0.79
C ALA A 3 -10.96 31.88 1.29
N VAL A 4 -11.40 30.84 0.57
CA VAL A 4 -12.56 30.03 0.94
C VAL A 4 -12.10 28.77 1.66
N LEU A 5 -12.70 28.50 2.84
CA LEU A 5 -12.51 27.26 3.57
C LEU A 5 -13.60 26.26 3.18
N THR A 6 -13.22 25.14 2.55
CA THR A 6 -14.16 24.13 2.06
C THR A 6 -14.07 22.86 2.89
N GLY A 7 -15.10 22.60 3.71
CA GLY A 7 -15.35 21.30 4.37
C GLY A 7 -14.16 20.68 5.11
N VAL A 8 -14.30 19.40 5.47
CA VAL A 8 -13.20 18.60 6.03
C VAL A 8 -12.92 17.45 5.07
N GLU A 9 -11.67 17.34 4.62
CA GLU A 9 -11.18 16.17 3.89
C GLU A 9 -10.46 15.24 4.88
N THR A 10 -11.07 14.08 5.15
CA THR A 10 -10.58 13.13 6.18
C THR A 10 -9.85 11.93 5.61
N ARG A 11 -9.85 11.75 4.28
CA ARG A 11 -9.31 10.55 3.62
C ARG A 11 -8.05 10.85 2.81
N SER A 12 -7.10 11.54 3.42
CA SER A 12 -5.81 11.87 2.79
C SER A 12 -4.83 10.69 2.74
N SER A 13 -5.09 9.61 3.49
CA SER A 13 -4.29 8.38 3.50
C SER A 13 -5.06 7.23 4.17
N SER A 14 -4.56 6.00 4.07
CA SER A 14 -5.15 4.89 4.83
C SER A 14 -5.01 5.10 6.34
N PRO A 15 -6.09 4.89 7.12
CA PRO A 15 -6.07 4.98 8.57
C PRO A 15 -5.39 3.78 9.23
N VAL A 16 -4.96 2.77 8.45
CA VAL A 16 -4.36 1.54 8.92
C VAL A 16 -3.11 1.20 8.11
N ARG A 17 -2.23 0.41 8.72
CA ARG A 17 -1.13 -0.26 8.03
C ARG A 17 -1.24 -1.76 8.25
N ILE A 18 -1.37 -2.51 7.16
CA ILE A 18 -1.36 -3.98 7.22
C ILE A 18 0.11 -4.41 7.20
N LEU A 19 0.63 -4.89 8.33
CA LEU A 19 2.05 -5.20 8.44
C LEU A 19 2.46 -6.31 7.45
N ARG A 20 3.55 -6.05 6.72
CA ARG A 20 4.21 -7.01 5.82
C ARG A 20 5.72 -7.00 6.00
N GLY A 21 6.37 -8.12 5.70
CA GLY A 21 7.81 -8.30 5.76
C GLY A 21 8.55 -7.66 4.57
N ARG A 22 9.87 -7.90 4.51
CA ARG A 22 10.71 -7.45 3.37
C ARG A 22 10.40 -8.19 2.07
N ASP A 23 9.83 -9.37 2.19
CA ASP A 23 9.26 -10.20 1.12
C ASP A 23 7.88 -9.71 0.64
N CYS A 24 7.41 -8.57 1.17
CA CYS A 24 6.10 -8.00 0.89
C CYS A 24 4.91 -8.86 1.33
N GLN A 25 5.13 -9.95 2.10
CA GLN A 25 4.05 -10.79 2.61
C GLN A 25 3.62 -10.37 4.00
N SER A 26 2.33 -10.52 4.28
CA SER A 26 1.83 -10.38 5.65
C SER A 26 2.23 -11.57 6.53
N ALA A 27 1.83 -11.57 7.80
CA ALA A 27 1.95 -12.76 8.65
C ALA A 27 1.21 -14.00 8.08
N LEU A 28 0.15 -13.77 7.28
CA LEU A 28 -0.46 -14.80 6.45
C LEU A 28 0.31 -14.91 5.14
N ARG A 29 0.95 -16.06 4.91
CA ARG A 29 1.71 -16.33 3.69
C ARG A 29 0.80 -16.34 2.46
N GLY A 30 1.34 -15.84 1.35
CA GLY A 30 0.61 -15.67 0.09
C GLY A 30 -0.28 -14.42 0.02
N LEU A 31 -0.43 -13.68 1.12
CA LEU A 31 -1.10 -12.38 1.13
C LEU A 31 -0.07 -11.25 1.03
N TYR A 32 -0.21 -10.39 0.02
CA TYR A 32 0.70 -9.27 -0.28
C TYR A 32 -0.04 -7.92 -0.16
N PRO A 33 -0.13 -7.32 1.04
CA PRO A 33 -0.74 -6.01 1.21
C PRO A 33 0.04 -4.96 0.41
N CYS A 34 -0.60 -4.18 -0.47
CA CYS A 34 0.07 -3.19 -1.31
C CYS A 34 -0.72 -1.90 -1.48
N GLY A 35 -0.01 -0.83 -1.86
CA GLY A 35 -0.57 0.47 -2.20
C GLY A 35 -1.05 1.26 -0.98
N GLU A 36 -1.88 2.27 -1.24
CA GLU A 36 -2.33 3.22 -0.22
C GLU A 36 -3.25 2.56 0.80
N GLY A 37 -4.20 1.73 0.36
CA GLY A 37 -5.13 1.02 1.25
C GLY A 37 -4.40 0.17 2.30
N ALA A 38 -3.26 -0.43 1.94
CA ALA A 38 -2.42 -1.21 2.85
C ALA A 38 -1.49 -0.34 3.73
N GLY A 39 -1.37 0.95 3.46
CA GLY A 39 -0.53 1.90 4.20
C GLY A 39 0.93 1.98 3.72
N TYR A 40 1.21 1.62 2.45
CA TYR A 40 2.55 1.61 1.85
C TYR A 40 2.76 2.62 0.70
N ALA A 41 1.71 3.37 0.34
CA ALA A 41 1.77 4.43 -0.66
C ALA A 41 0.85 5.60 -0.26
N GLY A 42 0.95 6.74 -0.95
CA GLY A 42 0.12 7.94 -0.69
C GLY A 42 -0.20 8.74 -1.95
N GLY A 43 -0.23 8.06 -3.10
CA GLY A 43 -0.48 8.68 -4.40
C GLY A 43 -0.19 7.73 -5.55
N ILE A 44 -0.65 8.11 -6.75
CA ILE A 44 -0.71 7.24 -7.94
C ILE A 44 0.64 6.57 -8.23
N LEU A 45 1.71 7.36 -8.38
CA LEU A 45 3.03 6.83 -8.73
C LEU A 45 3.56 5.89 -7.64
N SER A 46 3.45 6.29 -6.37
CA SER A 46 3.92 5.47 -5.25
C SER A 46 3.15 4.15 -5.12
N ALA A 47 1.84 4.16 -5.41
CA ALA A 47 1.01 2.95 -5.38
C ALA A 47 1.37 1.99 -6.52
N ALA A 48 1.65 2.52 -7.72
CA ALA A 48 2.10 1.71 -8.84
C ALA A 48 3.47 1.05 -8.58
N VAL A 49 4.43 1.82 -8.04
CA VAL A 49 5.75 1.29 -7.65
C VAL A 49 5.63 0.23 -6.57
N ASP A 50 4.76 0.42 -5.58
CA ASP A 50 4.52 -0.56 -4.53
C ASP A 50 3.90 -1.86 -5.08
N GLY A 51 2.92 -1.73 -5.99
CA GLY A 51 2.31 -2.86 -6.68
C GLY A 51 3.32 -3.66 -7.50
N MET A 52 4.23 -2.99 -8.23
CA MET A 52 5.30 -3.66 -8.96
C MET A 52 6.23 -4.46 -8.04
N ARG A 53 6.58 -3.92 -6.87
CA ARG A 53 7.41 -4.63 -5.89
C ARG A 53 6.72 -5.87 -5.34
N CYS A 54 5.43 -5.77 -5.04
CA CYS A 54 4.64 -6.92 -4.61
C CYS A 54 4.50 -7.98 -5.71
N ALA A 55 4.33 -7.56 -6.96
CA ALA A 55 4.28 -8.48 -8.11
C ALA A 55 5.63 -9.20 -8.31
N ASP A 56 6.74 -8.46 -8.24
CA ASP A 56 8.09 -9.04 -8.33
C ASP A 56 8.33 -10.04 -7.18
N ALA A 57 8.03 -9.64 -5.94
CA ALA A 57 8.13 -10.52 -4.77
C ALA A 57 7.27 -11.78 -4.90
N LEU A 58 6.07 -11.68 -5.49
CA LEU A 58 5.20 -12.83 -5.76
C LEU A 58 5.77 -13.76 -6.83
N MET A 59 6.42 -13.21 -7.87
CA MET A 59 7.02 -14.00 -8.95
C MET A 59 8.33 -14.67 -8.53
N THR A 60 9.13 -14.01 -7.67
CA THR A 60 10.43 -14.54 -7.23
C THR A 60 10.35 -15.32 -5.92
N GLY A 61 9.35 -15.03 -5.09
CA GLY A 61 9.16 -15.60 -3.76
C GLY A 61 8.22 -16.80 -3.80
N GLU A 62 8.67 -17.91 -4.38
CA GLU A 62 7.96 -19.17 -4.26
C GLU A 62 8.21 -19.81 -2.89
N ASP A 63 7.16 -19.86 -2.06
CA ASP A 63 6.91 -21.01 -1.17
C ASP A 63 5.40 -21.26 -1.11
N VAL A 64 4.83 -21.59 -2.28
CA VAL A 64 3.53 -22.26 -2.43
C VAL A 64 3.81 -23.73 -2.68
N ARG A 65 4.12 -24.45 -1.59
CA ARG A 65 3.98 -25.90 -1.49
C ARG A 65 3.04 -26.21 -0.35
#